data_AF-A0A1Y1Q9A9-F1
#
_entry.id   AF-A0A1Y1Q9A9-F1
#
_cell.length_a   1.000
_cell.length_b   1.000
_cell.length_c   1.000
_cell.angle_alpha   90.00
_cell.angle_beta   90.00
_cell.angle_gamma   90.00
#
_symmetry.space_group_name_H-M   'P 1'
#
loop_
_entity.id
_entity.type
_entity.pdbx_description
1 polymer ?
#
loop_
_entity_poly.entity_id
_entity_poly.type
_entity_poly.pdbx_seq_one_letter_code
_entity_poly.pdbx_strand_id
1 'polypeptide(L)'
;MELLETGLLRASYRTGEQCDKPAFPASPYVLTDKLKPLPSTETERLRLTLDSKSLCLSIYDKRQQRDVTKFCPGTSENNSFTLAMAKGNTEQLYGLGQEHPAPGTTDGDWLKRGKRVAGSKYGNQLVDAKGGLVGNTQFPILYALGKDATPWSLFLDNSYPQNWDFHGDPFKVGVKGGDDLRFYFRVGESLADLRRGYMQLVGK
;
A
#
# COMPACT_ATOMS: atom_id res chain seq x y z
N MET A 1 1.12 7.53 13.36
CA MET A 1 2.20 7.09 12.46
C MET A 1 3.44 6.81 13.29
N GLU A 2 4.21 5.80 12.93
CA GLU A 2 5.38 5.35 13.67
C GLU A 2 6.48 4.92 12.69
N LEU A 3 7.71 5.34 12.92
CA LEU A 3 8.87 4.75 12.25
C LEU A 3 9.22 3.44 12.96
N LEU A 4 9.55 2.40 12.19
CA LEU A 4 9.88 1.07 12.71
C LEU A 4 11.34 0.70 12.44
N GLU A 5 11.86 1.14 11.30
CA GLU A 5 13.26 0.98 10.89
C GLU A 5 13.68 2.21 10.08
N THR A 6 14.96 2.31 9.73
CA THR A 6 15.50 3.42 8.92
C THR A 6 14.67 3.72 7.68
N GLY A 7 14.20 2.71 6.96
CA GLY A 7 13.39 2.86 5.75
C GLY A 7 11.94 2.40 5.87
N LEU A 8 11.45 2.03 7.06
CA LEU A 8 10.13 1.41 7.26
C LEU A 8 9.29 2.24 8.23
N LEU A 9 8.06 2.52 7.84
CA LEU A 9 7.06 3.13 8.72
C LEU A 9 5.77 2.30 8.74
N ARG A 10 5.01 2.50 9.81
CA ARG A 10 3.63 2.07 9.96
C ARG A 10 2.75 3.29 10.16
N ALA A 11 1.64 3.35 9.45
CA ALA A 11 0.61 4.36 9.67
C ALA A 11 -0.77 3.71 9.73
N SER A 12 -1.65 4.37 10.48
CA SER A 12 -2.98 3.88 10.77
C SER A 12 -3.95 5.06 10.75
N TYR A 13 -5.10 4.85 10.11
CA TYR A 13 -6.23 5.78 10.08
C TYR A 13 -7.48 5.07 10.60
N ARG A 14 -8.38 5.84 11.21
CA ARG A 14 -9.64 5.39 11.79
C ARG A 14 -10.76 6.35 11.45
N THR A 15 -11.96 5.83 11.33
CA THR A 15 -13.19 6.60 11.16
C THR A 15 -14.27 6.11 12.12
N GLY A 16 -15.29 6.94 12.34
CA GLY A 16 -16.46 6.57 13.14
C GLY A 16 -16.10 6.16 14.57
N GLU A 17 -16.83 5.18 15.09
CA GLU A 17 -16.71 4.68 16.46
C GLU A 17 -15.37 3.99 16.76
N GLN A 18 -14.57 3.64 15.74
CA GLN A 18 -13.25 3.05 15.97
C GLN A 18 -12.26 4.06 16.55
N CYS A 19 -12.48 5.36 16.36
CA CYS A 19 -11.65 6.41 16.93
C CYS A 19 -11.58 6.34 18.46
N ASP A 20 -12.65 5.88 19.11
CA ASP A 20 -12.74 5.77 20.57
C ASP A 20 -12.19 4.44 21.12
N LYS A 21 -11.83 3.50 20.24
CA LYS A 21 -11.30 2.19 20.67
C LYS A 21 -9.85 2.32 21.13
N PRO A 22 -9.47 1.67 22.25
CA PRO A 22 -8.16 1.86 22.88
C PRO A 22 -7.00 1.26 22.09
N ALA A 23 -7.26 0.31 21.18
CA ALA A 23 -6.22 -0.40 20.45
C ALA A 23 -6.63 -0.65 19.00
N PHE A 24 -5.64 -0.62 18.09
CA PHE A 24 -5.79 -1.04 16.70
C PHE A 24 -5.96 -2.56 16.61
N PRO A 25 -6.83 -3.10 15.74
CA PRO A 25 -6.96 -4.54 15.56
C PRO A 25 -5.63 -5.22 15.28
N ALA A 26 -5.49 -6.46 15.76
CA ALA A 26 -4.36 -7.32 15.41
C ALA A 26 -4.26 -7.46 13.88
N SER A 27 -3.05 -7.58 13.36
CA SER A 27 -2.84 -7.79 11.93
C SER A 27 -3.28 -9.21 11.54
N PRO A 28 -4.03 -9.37 10.43
CA PRO A 28 -4.27 -10.68 9.86
C PRO A 28 -3.07 -11.25 9.10
N TYR A 29 -1.99 -10.47 8.90
CA TYR A 29 -0.87 -10.84 8.02
C TYR A 29 0.51 -10.76 8.68
N VAL A 30 0.74 -9.77 9.53
CA VAL A 30 2.05 -9.50 10.12
C VAL A 30 2.31 -10.51 11.24
N LEU A 31 3.36 -11.31 11.07
CA LEU A 31 3.72 -12.42 11.95
C LEU A 31 4.78 -12.05 12.99
N THR A 32 5.33 -10.83 12.94
CA THR A 32 6.40 -10.41 13.83
C THR A 32 5.92 -9.43 14.90
N ASP A 33 6.25 -9.76 16.14
CA ASP A 33 6.13 -8.92 17.34
C ASP A 33 7.37 -8.02 17.56
N LYS A 34 8.40 -8.15 16.73
CA LYS A 34 9.70 -7.51 16.92
C LYS A 34 9.73 -6.04 16.48
N LEU A 35 8.73 -5.59 15.72
CA LEU A 35 8.66 -4.22 15.24
C LEU A 35 8.16 -3.31 16.37
N LYS A 36 9.10 -2.59 16.97
CA LYS A 36 8.82 -1.57 17.97
C LYS A 36 8.95 -0.18 17.34
N PRO A 37 8.04 0.76 17.64
CA PRO A 37 8.18 2.14 17.22
C PRO A 37 9.51 2.75 17.68
N LEU A 38 10.18 3.44 16.76
CA LEU A 38 11.32 4.29 17.08
C LEU A 38 10.81 5.56 17.79
N PRO A 39 11.60 6.13 18.72
CA PRO A 39 11.19 7.31 19.50
C PRO A 39 11.19 8.63 18.70
N SER A 40 11.49 8.58 17.40
CA SER A 40 11.67 9.75 16.52
C SER A 40 10.69 9.73 15.35
N THR A 41 10.35 10.90 14.83
CA THR A 41 9.57 11.10 13.59
C THR A 41 10.45 11.21 12.34
N GLU A 42 11.77 11.15 12.52
CA GLU A 42 12.76 11.03 11.46
C GLU A 42 13.74 9.88 11.71
N THR A 43 14.28 9.33 10.63
CA THR A 43 15.46 8.45 10.64
C THR A 43 16.59 9.09 9.82
N GLU A 44 17.69 8.37 9.64
CA GLU A 44 18.73 8.77 8.68
C GLU A 44 18.24 8.80 7.23
N ARG A 45 17.20 8.03 6.90
CA ARG A 45 16.70 7.90 5.52
C ARG A 45 15.35 8.57 5.30
N LEU A 46 14.47 8.61 6.28
CA LEU A 46 13.11 9.13 6.14
C LEU A 46 12.88 10.36 7.00
N ARG A 47 12.17 11.34 6.43
CA ARG A 47 11.45 12.38 7.16
C ARG A 47 9.97 12.25 6.87
N LEU A 48 9.16 12.27 7.92
CA LEU A 48 7.71 12.19 7.85
C LEU A 48 7.10 13.54 8.20
N THR A 49 6.08 13.97 7.46
CA THR A 49 5.32 15.18 7.79
C THR A 49 3.83 14.89 7.70
N LEU A 50 3.13 15.07 8.81
CA LEU A 50 1.67 14.90 8.89
C LEU A 50 1.01 16.28 8.91
N ASP A 51 0.15 16.53 7.93
CA ASP A 51 -0.71 17.71 7.95
C ASP A 51 -1.88 17.48 8.91
N SER A 52 -2.02 18.33 9.93
CA SER A 52 -3.01 18.13 11.01
C SER A 52 -4.46 18.38 10.60
N LYS A 53 -4.70 19.02 9.44
CA LYS A 53 -6.05 19.34 8.95
C LYS A 53 -6.56 18.29 7.98
N SER A 54 -5.73 17.93 7.01
CA SER A 54 -6.04 16.97 5.96
C SER A 54 -5.67 15.53 6.33
N LEU A 55 -4.90 15.35 7.41
CA LEU A 55 -4.32 14.06 7.83
C LEU A 55 -3.43 13.41 6.77
N CYS A 56 -3.00 14.16 5.77
CA CYS A 56 -2.11 13.66 4.75
C CYS A 56 -0.69 13.49 5.30
N LEU A 57 -0.11 12.33 5.05
CA LEU A 57 1.25 11.96 5.39
C LEU A 57 2.17 12.12 4.16
N SER A 58 3.06 13.09 4.20
CA SER A 58 4.14 13.26 3.22
C SER A 58 5.39 12.50 3.65
N ILE A 59 6.06 11.85 2.69
CA ILE A 59 7.25 11.06 2.93
C ILE A 59 8.40 11.58 2.07
N TYR A 60 9.49 11.93 2.73
CA TYR A 60 10.70 12.46 2.11
C TYR A 60 11.89 11.51 2.33
N ASP A 61 12.62 11.19 1.26
CA ASP A 61 13.86 10.43 1.31
C ASP A 61 15.06 11.38 1.48
N LYS A 62 15.67 11.35 2.67
CA LYS A 62 16.82 12.17 3.05
C LYS A 62 18.11 11.75 2.36
N ARG A 63 18.24 10.51 1.88
CA ARG A 63 19.44 10.09 1.14
C ARG A 63 19.37 10.59 -0.29
N GLN A 64 18.21 10.49 -0.91
CA GLN A 64 17.98 10.91 -2.30
C GLN A 64 17.55 12.38 -2.44
N GLN A 65 17.38 13.07 -1.31
CA GLN A 65 16.98 14.48 -1.18
C GLN A 65 15.72 14.82 -2.00
N ARG A 66 14.69 13.98 -1.93
CA ARG A 66 13.46 14.15 -2.71
C ARG A 66 12.21 13.63 -2.02
N ASP A 67 11.07 14.17 -2.40
CA ASP A 67 9.77 13.63 -2.03
C ASP A 67 9.56 12.26 -2.69
N VAL A 68 9.02 11.32 -1.92
CA VAL A 68 8.75 9.96 -2.40
C VAL A 68 7.29 9.84 -2.83
N THR A 69 6.36 10.08 -1.91
CA THR A 69 4.92 10.11 -2.14
C THR A 69 4.22 10.80 -0.97
N LYS A 70 2.92 11.04 -1.13
CA LYS A 70 2.03 11.60 -0.12
C LYS A 70 0.77 10.74 -0.05
N PHE A 71 0.43 10.29 1.16
CA PHE A 71 -0.77 9.52 1.45
C PHE A 71 -1.83 10.42 2.06
N CYS A 72 -3.03 10.45 1.50
CA CYS A 72 -4.15 11.21 2.04
C CYS A 72 -5.33 10.26 2.30
N PRO A 73 -5.76 10.10 3.56
CA PRO A 73 -6.96 9.32 3.86
C PRO A 73 -8.21 10.08 3.41
N GLY A 74 -9.28 9.34 3.17
CA GLY A 74 -10.60 9.89 2.94
C GLY A 74 -11.68 8.82 3.08
N THR A 75 -12.92 9.20 2.83
CA THR A 75 -14.06 8.30 2.82
C THR A 75 -14.81 8.40 1.49
N SER A 76 -15.36 7.27 1.04
CA SER A 76 -16.29 7.25 -0.09
C SER A 76 -17.71 7.58 0.37
N GLU A 77 -18.63 7.76 -0.58
CA GLU A 77 -20.07 8.01 -0.30
C GLU A 77 -20.72 6.92 0.56
N ASN A 78 -20.19 5.70 0.55
CA ASN A 78 -20.67 4.57 1.37
C ASN A 78 -19.89 4.42 2.68
N ASN A 79 -19.25 5.50 3.17
CA ASN A 79 -18.37 5.52 4.34
C ASN A 79 -17.20 4.51 4.29
N SER A 80 -16.85 4.00 3.11
CA SER A 80 -15.74 3.07 2.99
C SER A 80 -14.42 3.83 2.93
N PHE A 81 -13.38 3.29 3.54
CA PHE A 81 -12.05 3.91 3.51
C PHE A 81 -11.52 4.10 2.09
N THR A 82 -10.93 5.27 1.87
CA THR A 82 -10.14 5.56 0.67
C THR A 82 -8.76 6.06 1.07
N LEU A 83 -7.78 5.80 0.21
CA LEU A 83 -6.43 6.30 0.33
C LEU A 83 -6.01 6.87 -1.03
N ALA A 84 -5.70 8.15 -1.08
CA ALA A 84 -5.07 8.77 -2.23
C ALA A 84 -3.54 8.76 -2.05
N MET A 85 -2.81 8.51 -3.13
CA MET A 85 -1.34 8.41 -3.13
C MET A 85 -0.80 9.25 -4.28
N ALA A 86 0.03 10.24 -3.99
CA ALA A 86 0.66 11.03 -5.05
C ALA A 86 1.58 10.13 -5.90
N LYS A 87 1.51 10.27 -7.22
CA LYS A 87 2.32 9.46 -8.16
C LYS A 87 3.83 9.71 -7.97
N GLY A 88 4.21 10.97 -7.76
CA GLY A 88 5.62 11.37 -7.69
C GLY A 88 6.39 10.99 -8.95
N ASN A 89 7.64 10.59 -8.79
CA ASN A 89 8.49 10.14 -9.90
C ASN A 89 8.31 8.64 -10.26
N THR A 90 7.21 8.02 -9.82
CA THR A 90 6.96 6.59 -10.09
C THR A 90 6.69 6.36 -11.58
N GLU A 91 7.44 5.45 -12.18
CA GLU A 91 7.34 5.09 -13.60
C GLU A 91 6.76 3.70 -13.83
N GLN A 92 6.80 2.83 -12.81
CA GLN A 92 6.30 1.46 -12.89
C GLN A 92 5.69 1.04 -11.55
N LEU A 93 4.62 0.25 -11.61
CA LEU A 93 3.92 -0.30 -10.44
C LEU A 93 3.70 -1.80 -10.59
N TYR A 94 4.08 -2.59 -9.58
CA TYR A 94 3.95 -4.05 -9.58
C TYR A 94 3.38 -4.60 -8.29
N GLY A 95 3.01 -5.88 -8.27
CA GLY A 95 2.46 -6.57 -7.10
C GLY A 95 0.95 -6.64 -7.16
N LEU A 96 0.28 -6.39 -6.03
CA LEU A 96 -1.18 -6.49 -5.86
C LEU A 96 -1.78 -7.88 -6.14
N GLY A 97 -0.91 -8.89 -6.11
CA GLY A 97 -1.27 -10.29 -6.23
C GLY A 97 -1.27 -10.83 -7.66
N GLN A 98 -2.24 -11.69 -7.94
CA GLN A 98 -2.37 -12.42 -9.19
C GLN A 98 -3.59 -11.92 -9.96
N GLU A 99 -3.38 -11.48 -11.19
CA GLU A 99 -4.46 -11.18 -12.13
C GLU A 99 -3.96 -11.41 -13.56
N HIS A 100 -4.78 -12.08 -14.37
CA HIS A 100 -4.46 -12.42 -15.76
C HIS A 100 -5.44 -11.67 -16.67
N PRO A 101 -5.08 -10.46 -17.15
CA PRO A 101 -6.00 -9.63 -17.91
C PRO A 101 -6.27 -10.18 -19.31
N ALA A 102 -5.24 -10.74 -19.96
CA ALA A 102 -5.35 -11.31 -21.30
C ALA A 102 -4.37 -12.47 -21.51
N PRO A 103 -4.79 -13.56 -22.18
CA PRO A 103 -3.88 -14.62 -22.60
C PRO A 103 -2.73 -14.07 -23.46
N GLY A 104 -1.51 -14.55 -23.21
CA GLY A 104 -0.33 -14.17 -23.98
C GLY A 104 0.32 -12.83 -23.59
N THR A 105 -0.23 -12.11 -22.61
CA THR A 105 0.40 -10.90 -22.06
C THR A 105 1.08 -11.21 -20.73
N THR A 106 2.27 -10.65 -20.52
CA THR A 106 3.05 -10.79 -19.27
C THR A 106 3.32 -9.44 -18.60
N ASP A 107 2.81 -8.34 -19.16
CA ASP A 107 3.05 -7.01 -18.60
C ASP A 107 2.27 -6.84 -17.29
N GLY A 108 3.01 -6.81 -16.18
CA GLY A 108 2.47 -6.65 -14.84
C GLY A 108 2.37 -5.19 -14.38
N ASP A 109 2.74 -4.22 -15.22
CA ASP A 109 2.82 -2.81 -14.82
C ASP A 109 1.42 -2.18 -14.69
N TRP A 110 1.06 -1.83 -13.46
CA TRP A 110 -0.23 -1.21 -13.16
C TRP A 110 -0.40 0.19 -13.76
N LEU A 111 0.68 0.91 -14.09
CA LEU A 111 0.55 2.20 -14.77
C LEU A 111 0.06 2.06 -16.20
N LYS A 112 0.35 0.93 -16.85
CA LYS A 112 -0.16 0.62 -18.20
C LYS A 112 -1.54 -0.03 -18.15
N ARG A 113 -1.80 -0.81 -17.09
CA ARG A 113 -3.07 -1.54 -16.92
C ARG A 113 -4.18 -0.67 -16.32
N GLY A 114 -3.82 0.39 -15.61
CA GLY A 114 -4.73 1.41 -15.09
C GLY A 114 -5.51 1.03 -13.83
N LYS A 115 -6.06 -0.19 -13.72
CA LYS A 115 -6.88 -0.61 -12.56
C LYS A 115 -6.58 -2.02 -12.08
N ARG A 116 -6.63 -2.20 -10.76
CA ARG A 116 -6.71 -3.50 -10.08
C ARG A 116 -8.03 -3.54 -9.31
N VAL A 117 -8.91 -4.50 -9.61
CA VAL A 117 -10.19 -4.64 -8.91
C VAL A 117 -10.33 -6.02 -8.27
N ALA A 118 -10.92 -6.07 -7.08
CA ALA A 118 -11.23 -7.34 -6.44
C ALA A 118 -12.06 -8.23 -7.38
N GLY A 119 -11.77 -9.53 -7.41
CA GLY A 119 -12.49 -10.48 -8.27
C GLY A 119 -13.98 -10.57 -7.94
N SER A 120 -14.34 -10.47 -6.67
CA SER A 120 -15.73 -10.46 -6.21
C SER A 120 -15.97 -9.41 -5.11
N LYS A 121 -17.23 -9.28 -4.68
CA LYS A 121 -17.58 -8.48 -3.49
C LYS A 121 -16.95 -8.99 -2.20
N TYR A 122 -16.43 -10.22 -2.19
CA TYR A 122 -15.72 -10.83 -1.07
C TYR A 122 -14.20 -10.89 -1.26
N GLY A 123 -13.66 -10.30 -2.34
CA GLY A 123 -12.22 -10.29 -2.61
C GLY A 123 -11.86 -11.26 -3.73
N ASN A 124 -11.08 -12.30 -3.41
CA ASN A 124 -10.51 -13.19 -4.41
C ASN A 124 -11.57 -13.98 -5.19
N GLN A 125 -11.29 -14.28 -6.46
CA GLN A 125 -12.17 -15.10 -7.29
C GLN A 125 -11.37 -15.89 -8.33
N LEU A 126 -11.85 -17.08 -8.70
CA LEU A 126 -11.48 -17.71 -9.97
C LEU A 126 -12.30 -17.08 -11.10
N VAL A 127 -11.63 -16.70 -12.18
CA VAL A 127 -12.26 -16.08 -13.36
C VAL A 127 -11.97 -16.90 -14.61
N ASP A 128 -12.91 -16.91 -15.56
CA ASP A 128 -12.73 -17.61 -16.83
C ASP A 128 -11.59 -17.00 -17.66
N ALA A 129 -10.79 -17.88 -18.27
CA ALA A 129 -9.72 -17.52 -19.18
C ALA A 129 -9.65 -18.52 -20.35
N LYS A 130 -10.65 -18.48 -21.24
CA LYS A 130 -10.67 -19.22 -22.51
C LYS A 130 -10.47 -20.73 -22.34
N GLY A 131 -11.31 -21.36 -21.52
CA GLY A 131 -11.33 -22.82 -21.33
C GLY A 131 -10.58 -23.31 -20.09
N GLY A 132 -10.10 -22.38 -19.25
CA GLY A 132 -9.59 -22.67 -17.92
C GLY A 132 -10.00 -21.57 -16.94
N LEU A 133 -9.78 -21.82 -15.65
CA LEU A 133 -9.96 -20.83 -14.59
C LEU A 133 -8.60 -20.28 -14.14
N VAL A 134 -8.50 -18.96 -14.00
CA VAL A 134 -7.31 -18.28 -13.47
C VAL A 134 -7.68 -17.48 -12.21
N GLY A 135 -6.69 -17.25 -11.35
CA GLY A 135 -6.89 -16.44 -10.16
C GLY A 135 -7.01 -14.95 -10.47
N ASN A 136 -8.00 -14.33 -9.85
CA ASN A 136 -8.02 -12.91 -9.51
C ASN A 136 -7.85 -12.82 -7.97
N THR A 137 -6.61 -12.87 -7.52
CA THR A 137 -6.22 -13.01 -6.12
C THR A 137 -5.48 -11.74 -5.67
N GLN A 138 -5.93 -11.12 -4.60
CA GLN A 138 -5.34 -9.91 -4.03
C GLN A 138 -4.34 -10.28 -2.95
N PHE A 139 -3.12 -9.77 -3.11
CA PHE A 139 -2.11 -9.69 -2.07
C PHE A 139 -1.75 -8.22 -1.94
N PRO A 140 -2.07 -7.53 -0.83
CA PRO A 140 -2.17 -6.08 -0.80
C PRO A 140 -0.81 -5.38 -0.63
N ILE A 141 0.18 -5.78 -1.41
CA ILE A 141 1.54 -5.23 -1.46
C ILE A 141 1.81 -4.66 -2.87
N LEU A 142 1.98 -3.35 -2.93
CA LEU A 142 2.36 -2.59 -4.11
C LEU A 142 3.87 -2.30 -4.07
N TYR A 143 4.54 -2.42 -5.20
CA TYR A 143 5.92 -2.01 -5.39
C TYR A 143 5.98 -0.93 -6.46
N ALA A 144 6.61 0.20 -6.16
CA ALA A 144 6.77 1.33 -7.05
C ALA A 144 8.25 1.53 -7.39
N LEU A 145 8.50 1.70 -8.68
CA LEU A 145 9.84 1.82 -9.25
C LEU A 145 9.88 2.99 -10.24
N GLY A 146 11.08 3.50 -10.50
CA GLY A 146 11.36 4.48 -11.54
C GLY A 146 12.86 4.72 -11.62
N LYS A 147 13.37 5.05 -12.81
CA LYS A 147 14.82 5.20 -13.04
C LYS A 147 15.46 6.22 -12.10
N ASP A 148 14.75 7.33 -11.87
CA ASP A 148 15.15 8.42 -10.98
C ASP A 148 14.17 8.57 -9.79
N ALA A 149 13.59 7.46 -9.33
CA ALA A 149 12.71 7.43 -8.16
C ALA A 149 13.34 6.64 -7.02
N THR A 150 13.09 7.04 -5.78
CA THR A 150 13.32 6.17 -4.62
C THR A 150 12.39 4.96 -4.75
N PRO A 151 12.88 3.71 -4.86
CA PRO A 151 12.02 2.54 -4.86
C PRO A 151 11.26 2.45 -3.54
N TRP A 152 9.95 2.22 -3.60
CA TRP A 152 9.13 2.09 -2.40
C TRP A 152 8.07 1.00 -2.53
N SER A 153 7.58 0.53 -1.39
CA SER A 153 6.47 -0.42 -1.32
C SER A 153 5.42 0.03 -0.32
N LEU A 154 4.16 -0.24 -0.65
CA LEU A 154 3.02 -0.03 0.23
C LEU A 154 2.31 -1.37 0.47
N PHE A 155 2.26 -1.80 1.72
CA PHE A 155 1.50 -2.95 2.16
C PHE A 155 0.27 -2.48 2.95
N LEU A 156 -0.93 -2.68 2.41
CA LEU A 156 -2.18 -2.43 3.15
C LEU A 156 -2.50 -3.65 4.01
N ASP A 157 -2.48 -3.45 5.33
CA ASP A 157 -2.68 -4.49 6.32
C ASP A 157 -4.16 -4.63 6.67
N ASN A 158 -4.96 -5.05 5.68
CA ASN A 158 -6.37 -5.38 5.84
C ASN A 158 -6.78 -6.51 4.88
N SER A 159 -7.75 -7.32 5.30
CA SER A 159 -8.27 -8.45 4.50
C SER A 159 -9.45 -8.10 3.61
N TYR A 160 -9.88 -6.84 3.62
CA TYR A 160 -11.05 -6.39 2.87
C TYR A 160 -10.72 -6.30 1.37
N PRO A 161 -11.73 -6.45 0.50
CA PRO A 161 -11.54 -6.30 -0.94
C PRO A 161 -11.09 -4.88 -1.30
N GLN A 162 -10.11 -4.77 -2.19
CA GLN A 162 -9.51 -3.48 -2.56
C GLN A 162 -9.73 -3.17 -4.04
N ASN A 163 -9.91 -1.91 -4.36
CA ASN A 163 -9.90 -1.40 -5.72
C ASN A 163 -8.83 -0.33 -5.84
N TRP A 164 -7.95 -0.45 -6.82
CA TRP A 164 -6.86 0.48 -7.09
C TRP A 164 -7.04 1.09 -8.47
N ASP A 165 -6.92 2.41 -8.55
CA ASP A 165 -7.01 3.20 -9.78
C ASP A 165 -5.74 4.05 -9.95
N PHE A 166 -5.03 3.81 -11.04
CA PHE A 166 -3.73 4.38 -11.37
C PHE A 166 -3.77 5.32 -12.58
N HIS A 167 -4.95 5.64 -13.12
CA HIS A 167 -5.07 6.48 -14.33
C HIS A 167 -4.71 7.97 -14.11
N GLY A 168 -4.67 8.44 -12.87
CA GLY A 168 -4.45 9.85 -12.55
C GLY A 168 -3.40 10.08 -11.48
N ASP A 169 -3.20 11.34 -11.13
CA ASP A 169 -2.44 11.76 -9.94
C ASP A 169 -3.37 12.65 -9.09
N PRO A 170 -3.74 12.24 -7.86
CA PRO A 170 -3.25 11.06 -7.14
C PRO A 170 -3.83 9.73 -7.65
N PHE A 171 -3.07 8.65 -7.44
CA PHE A 171 -3.60 7.28 -7.46
C PHE A 171 -4.63 7.11 -6.35
N LYS A 172 -5.65 6.29 -6.58
CA LYS A 172 -6.75 6.12 -5.63
C LYS A 172 -6.92 4.66 -5.25
N VAL A 173 -7.09 4.41 -3.96
CA VAL A 173 -7.40 3.11 -3.40
C VAL A 173 -8.71 3.20 -2.65
N GLY A 174 -9.64 2.29 -2.93
CA GLY A 174 -10.85 2.10 -2.16
C GLY A 174 -10.84 0.74 -1.48
N VAL A 175 -11.14 0.70 -0.18
CA VAL A 175 -11.25 -0.53 0.61
C VAL A 175 -12.73 -0.78 0.88
N LYS A 176 -13.24 -1.95 0.49
CA LYS A 176 -14.67 -2.30 0.61
C LYS A 176 -14.98 -2.91 1.98
N GLY A 177 -14.82 -2.11 3.03
CA GLY A 177 -15.13 -2.47 4.42
C GLY A 177 -14.03 -2.08 5.40
N GLY A 178 -14.38 -2.19 6.68
CA GLY A 178 -13.52 -1.82 7.79
C GLY A 178 -13.52 -0.32 8.06
N ASP A 179 -13.39 0.03 9.34
CA ASP A 179 -13.26 1.39 9.86
C ASP A 179 -11.83 1.67 10.40
N ASP A 180 -10.92 0.76 10.07
CA ASP A 180 -9.52 0.76 10.46
C ASP A 180 -8.68 0.50 9.20
N LEU A 181 -7.79 1.44 8.85
CA LEU A 181 -6.82 1.25 7.77
C LEU A 181 -5.40 1.36 8.33
N ARG A 182 -4.70 0.24 8.45
CA ARG A 182 -3.25 0.20 8.73
C ARG A 182 -2.48 -0.12 7.46
N PHE A 183 -1.34 0.51 7.28
CA PHE A 183 -0.41 0.16 6.24
C PHE A 183 1.04 0.28 6.70
N TYR A 184 1.89 -0.45 5.99
CA TYR A 184 3.34 -0.38 6.11
C TYR A 184 3.89 0.20 4.83
N PHE A 185 4.74 1.20 4.96
CA PHE A 185 5.43 1.80 3.83
C PHE A 185 6.92 1.66 4.00
N ARG A 186 7.60 1.23 2.95
CA ARG A 186 9.05 1.02 2.95
C ARG A 186 9.70 1.71 1.77
N VAL A 187 10.78 2.44 2.01
CA VAL A 187 11.75 2.78 0.97
C VAL A 187 12.85 1.73 0.95
N GLY A 188 13.28 1.34 -0.24
CA GLY A 188 14.27 0.28 -0.45
C GLY A 188 15.34 0.69 -1.45
N GLU A 189 16.42 -0.07 -1.52
CA GLU A 189 17.48 0.15 -2.50
C GLU A 189 17.16 -0.51 -3.87
N SER A 190 16.24 -1.48 -3.88
CA SER A 190 15.84 -2.23 -5.07
C SER A 190 14.53 -2.97 -4.84
N LEU A 191 13.92 -3.50 -5.92
CA LEU A 191 12.76 -4.39 -5.80
C LEU A 191 13.04 -5.62 -4.92
N ALA A 192 14.24 -6.20 -5.01
CA ALA A 192 14.62 -7.35 -4.19
C ALA A 192 14.70 -7.00 -2.70
N ASP A 193 15.17 -5.80 -2.37
CA ASP A 193 15.20 -5.27 -1.00
C ASP A 193 13.77 -5.05 -0.47
N LEU A 194 12.90 -4.42 -1.25
CA LEU A 194 11.49 -4.21 -0.87
C LEU A 194 10.78 -5.55 -0.60
N ARG A 195 10.97 -6.55 -1.48
CA ARG A 195 10.40 -7.89 -1.30
C ARG A 195 10.90 -8.59 -0.05
N ARG A 196 12.21 -8.50 0.25
CA ARG A 196 12.77 -9.03 1.51
C ARG A 196 12.14 -8.36 2.72
N GLY A 197 12.00 -7.04 2.71
CA GLY A 197 11.34 -6.29 3.77
C GLY A 197 9.91 -6.77 4.00
N TYR A 198 9.14 -6.96 2.93
CA TYR A 198 7.78 -7.51 3.04
C TYR A 198 7.76 -8.93 3.63
N MET A 199 8.59 -9.85 3.15
CA MET A 199 8.66 -11.23 3.68
C MET A 199 9.09 -11.28 5.16
N GLN A 200 9.89 -10.31 5.64
CA GLN A 200 10.20 -10.20 7.06
C GLN A 200 8.95 -9.85 7.90
N LEU A 201 7.97 -9.13 7.34
CA LEU A 201 6.71 -8.82 8.01
C LEU A 201 5.77 -10.02 8.04
N VAL A 202 5.63 -10.72 6.90
CA VAL A 202 4.54 -11.68 6.68
C VAL A 202 4.96 -13.16 6.66
N GLY A 203 6.25 -13.46 6.82
CA GLY A 203 6.81 -14.81 6.73
C GLY A 203 7.70 -15.00 5.49
N LYS A 204 8.76 -15.80 5.67
CA LYS A 204 9.71 -16.18 4.61
C LYS A 204 9.26 -17.43 3.88
#